data_AF-A0A429GIJ9-F1
#
_entry.id   AF-A0A429GIJ9-F1
#
_cell.length_a   1.000
_cell.length_b   1.000
_cell.length_c   1.000
_cell.angle_alpha   90.00
_cell.angle_beta   90.00
_cell.angle_gamma   90.00
#
_symmetry.space_group_name_H-M   'P 1'
#
loop_
_entity.id
_entity.type
_entity.pdbx_description
1 polymer ?
#
loop_
_entity_poly.entity_id
_entity_poly.type
_entity_poly.pdbx_seq_one_letter_code
_entity_poly.pdbx_strand_id
1 'polypeptide(L)'
;MVQLTSWLDPFMEGVSRNTGIPTAQLSSHVGGEFIGTLLERISATFSKGFMKLLIDITAGGIAAGYAVYGRDVPERLRRELLQTGSHLLFRVLEAIDFAQIYNSAKEFFGKLSVGDINGALSTVLRTPEEILSSMGISVASSPAPVITAPSYVITPPPEVSTPPETTSSEIPPLPSPA
;
A
#
# COMPACT_ATOMS: atom_id res chain seq x y z
N MET A 1 -34.79 15.09 -7.26
CA MET A 1 -34.40 14.06 -6.28
C MET A 1 -32.96 13.67 -6.55
N VAL A 2 -32.11 13.61 -5.53
CA VAL A 2 -30.68 13.28 -5.70
C VAL A 2 -30.52 11.76 -5.85
N GLN A 3 -29.89 11.31 -6.94
CA GLN A 3 -29.58 9.90 -7.22
C GLN A 3 -28.14 9.86 -7.71
N LEU A 4 -27.27 9.04 -7.10
CA LEU A 4 -25.84 9.04 -7.48
C LEU A 4 -25.57 8.22 -8.75
N THR A 5 -26.42 7.26 -9.06
CA THR A 5 -26.15 6.28 -10.14
C THR A 5 -27.11 6.37 -11.32
N SER A 6 -27.99 7.38 -11.37
CA SER A 6 -28.99 7.53 -12.45
C SER A 6 -28.37 7.69 -13.84
N TRP A 7 -27.13 8.18 -13.91
CA TRP A 7 -26.36 8.25 -15.15
C TRP A 7 -26.04 6.87 -15.74
N LEU A 8 -26.12 5.79 -14.96
CA LEU A 8 -25.87 4.42 -15.40
C LEU A 8 -27.12 3.73 -15.98
N ASP A 9 -28.31 4.31 -15.79
CA ASP A 9 -29.59 3.72 -16.23
C ASP A 9 -29.64 3.38 -17.72
N PRO A 10 -29.16 4.23 -18.65
CA PRO A 10 -29.18 3.92 -20.08
C PRO A 10 -28.36 2.67 -20.43
N PHE A 11 -27.28 2.40 -19.69
CA PHE A 11 -26.45 1.22 -19.90
C PHE A 11 -27.11 -0.04 -19.31
N MET A 12 -27.77 0.11 -18.17
CA MET A 12 -28.43 -0.99 -17.47
C MET A 12 -29.78 -1.35 -18.06
N GLU A 13 -30.40 -0.49 -18.86
CA GLU A 13 -31.69 -0.76 -19.49
C GLU A 13 -31.61 -1.96 -20.45
N GLY A 14 -30.52 -2.07 -21.22
CA GLY A 14 -30.27 -3.23 -22.08
C GLY A 14 -30.11 -4.54 -21.29
N VAL A 15 -29.39 -4.47 -20.16
CA VAL A 15 -29.19 -5.63 -19.26
C VAL A 15 -30.49 -6.01 -18.55
N SER A 16 -31.25 -5.00 -18.13
CA SER A 16 -32.55 -5.15 -17.45
C SER A 16 -33.56 -5.88 -18.32
N ARG A 17 -33.65 -5.52 -19.61
CA ARG A 17 -34.54 -6.20 -20.58
C ARG A 17 -34.19 -7.68 -20.75
N ASN A 18 -32.91 -8.05 -20.65
CA ASN A 18 -32.46 -9.42 -20.82
C ASN A 18 -32.55 -10.27 -19.53
N THR A 19 -32.44 -9.63 -18.37
CA THR A 19 -32.37 -10.32 -17.07
C THR A 19 -33.69 -10.28 -16.29
N GLY A 20 -34.61 -9.38 -16.66
CA GLY A 20 -35.86 -9.13 -15.93
C GLY A 20 -35.67 -8.34 -14.63
N ILE A 21 -34.44 -7.98 -14.25
CA ILE A 21 -34.15 -7.21 -13.03
C ILE A 21 -34.44 -5.73 -13.29
N PRO A 22 -35.12 -5.00 -12.38
CA PRO A 22 -35.37 -3.57 -12.54
C PRO A 22 -34.08 -2.76 -12.75
N THR A 23 -34.07 -1.87 -13.75
CA THR A 23 -32.90 -1.04 -14.11
C THR A 23 -32.37 -0.25 -12.91
N ALA A 24 -33.27 0.35 -12.11
CA ALA A 24 -32.89 1.10 -10.93
C ALA A 24 -32.15 0.25 -9.88
N GLN A 25 -32.46 -1.05 -9.79
CA GLN A 25 -31.78 -1.98 -8.89
C GLN A 25 -30.37 -2.29 -9.41
N LEU A 26 -30.25 -2.64 -10.69
CA LEU A 26 -28.95 -2.90 -11.33
C LEU A 26 -28.03 -1.67 -11.25
N SER A 27 -28.54 -0.50 -11.61
CA SER A 27 -27.76 0.75 -11.54
C SER A 27 -27.36 1.08 -10.11
N SER A 28 -28.26 0.90 -9.13
CA SER A 28 -27.91 1.17 -7.73
C SER A 28 -26.83 0.24 -7.20
N HIS A 29 -26.81 -1.02 -7.64
CA HIS A 29 -25.83 -2.00 -7.22
C HIS A 29 -24.48 -1.76 -7.90
N VAL A 30 -24.44 -1.74 -9.23
CA VAL A 30 -23.20 -1.55 -9.99
C VAL A 30 -22.63 -0.15 -9.75
N GLY A 31 -23.47 0.88 -9.72
CA GLY A 31 -23.03 2.24 -9.45
C GLY A 31 -22.56 2.43 -8.00
N GLY A 32 -23.19 1.77 -7.03
CA GLY A 32 -22.74 1.77 -5.63
C GLY A 32 -21.35 1.13 -5.45
N GLU A 33 -21.11 0.00 -6.12
CA GLU A 33 -19.79 -0.67 -6.21
C GLU A 33 -18.74 0.21 -6.88
N PHE A 34 -19.10 0.85 -8.00
CA PHE A 34 -18.22 1.77 -8.70
C PHE A 34 -17.80 2.95 -7.83
N ILE A 35 -18.75 3.57 -7.12
CA ILE A 35 -18.48 4.67 -6.19
C ILE A 35 -17.63 4.17 -5.01
N GLY A 36 -17.94 3.00 -4.45
CA GLY A 36 -17.14 2.39 -3.38
C GLY A 36 -15.68 2.17 -3.82
N THR A 37 -15.48 1.59 -5.00
CA THR A 37 -14.16 1.38 -5.59
C THR A 37 -13.43 2.71 -5.84
N LEU A 38 -14.14 3.73 -6.33
CA LEU A 38 -13.54 5.05 -6.57
C LEU A 38 -13.07 5.70 -5.27
N LEU A 39 -13.91 5.67 -4.23
CA LEU A 39 -13.57 6.20 -2.90
C LEU A 39 -12.39 5.45 -2.29
N GLU A 40 -12.37 4.13 -2.38
CA GLU A 40 -11.25 3.29 -1.96
C GLU A 40 -9.96 3.68 -2.72
N ARG A 41 -10.06 3.91 -4.03
CA ARG A 41 -8.90 4.29 -4.84
C ARG A 41 -8.37 5.66 -4.44
N ILE A 42 -9.25 6.63 -4.23
CA ILE A 42 -8.89 7.97 -3.76
C ILE A 42 -8.21 7.86 -2.39
N SER A 43 -8.80 7.13 -1.43
CA SER A 43 -8.21 6.96 -0.11
C SER A 43 -6.85 6.27 -0.18
N ALA A 44 -6.69 5.25 -1.04
CA ALA A 44 -5.44 4.54 -1.27
C ALA A 44 -4.36 5.40 -1.93
N THR A 45 -4.75 6.34 -2.80
CA THR A 45 -3.83 7.27 -3.46
C THR A 45 -3.24 8.25 -2.46
N PHE A 46 -4.01 8.77 -1.52
CA PHE A 46 -3.53 9.81 -0.61
C PHE A 46 -3.07 9.30 0.75
N SER A 47 -3.56 8.14 1.19
CA SER A 47 -3.33 7.62 2.54
C SER A 47 -2.78 6.20 2.54
N LYS A 48 -2.08 5.86 3.62
CA LYS A 48 -1.51 4.54 3.87
C LYS A 48 -1.61 4.15 5.34
N GLY A 49 -1.33 2.89 5.63
CA GLY A 49 -1.35 2.35 7.00
C GLY A 49 -2.72 2.52 7.67
N PHE A 50 -2.72 2.84 8.97
CA PHE A 50 -3.96 2.95 9.74
C PHE A 50 -4.86 4.11 9.27
N MET A 51 -4.32 5.15 8.65
CA MET A 51 -5.11 6.30 8.19
C MET A 51 -6.01 5.93 7.03
N LYS A 52 -5.51 5.13 6.08
CA LYS A 52 -6.34 4.61 4.98
C LYS A 52 -7.52 3.80 5.54
N LEU A 53 -7.23 2.90 6.47
CA LEU A 53 -8.24 2.09 7.15
C LEU A 53 -9.31 2.98 7.82
N LEU A 54 -8.87 4.01 8.55
CA LEU A 54 -9.76 4.94 9.23
C LEU A 54 -10.69 5.68 8.26
N ILE A 55 -10.14 6.14 7.13
CA ILE A 55 -10.93 6.82 6.08
C ILE A 55 -11.98 5.87 5.51
N ASP A 56 -11.60 4.64 5.16
CA ASP A 56 -12.52 3.66 4.56
C ASP A 56 -13.62 3.24 5.55
N ILE A 57 -13.28 3.00 6.82
CA ILE A 57 -14.25 2.70 7.88
C ILE A 57 -15.21 3.86 8.07
N THR A 58 -14.70 5.10 8.11
CA THR A 58 -15.52 6.28 8.35
C THR A 58 -16.45 6.53 7.17
N ALA A 59 -15.93 6.49 5.94
CA ALA A 59 -16.72 6.67 4.73
C ALA A 59 -17.78 5.56 4.58
N GLY A 60 -17.37 4.29 4.75
CA GLY A 60 -18.27 3.15 4.70
C GLY A 60 -19.32 3.18 5.80
N GLY A 61 -18.92 3.54 7.02
CA GLY A 61 -19.78 3.68 8.19
C GLY A 61 -20.80 4.82 8.06
N ILE A 62 -20.41 5.97 7.50
CA ILE A 62 -21.34 7.07 7.20
C ILE A 62 -22.32 6.65 6.11
N ALA A 63 -21.84 6.04 5.02
CA ALA A 63 -22.70 5.60 3.92
C ALA A 63 -23.72 4.56 4.39
N ALA A 64 -23.27 3.47 5.04
CA ALA A 64 -24.14 2.43 5.58
C ALA A 64 -25.04 2.98 6.70
N GLY A 65 -24.49 3.78 7.60
CA GLY A 65 -25.23 4.39 8.71
C GLY A 65 -26.36 5.31 8.23
N TYR A 66 -26.09 6.17 7.26
CA TYR A 66 -27.13 7.03 6.66
C TYR A 66 -28.15 6.20 5.88
N ALA A 67 -27.72 5.12 5.21
CA ALA A 67 -28.65 4.24 4.51
C ALA A 67 -29.57 3.45 5.45
N VAL A 68 -29.12 3.11 6.67
CA VAL A 68 -29.94 2.39 7.65
C VAL A 68 -30.80 3.36 8.46
N TYR A 69 -30.19 4.40 9.03
CA TYR A 69 -30.84 5.28 10.02
C TYR A 69 -31.40 6.58 9.43
N GLY A 70 -31.07 6.91 8.18
CA GLY A 70 -31.56 8.12 7.52
C GLY A 70 -33.08 8.10 7.33
N ARG A 71 -33.72 9.20 7.70
CA ARG A 71 -35.15 9.45 7.45
C ARG A 71 -35.33 10.01 6.05
N ASP A 72 -36.44 9.64 5.41
CA ASP A 72 -36.85 10.15 4.08
C ASP A 72 -35.81 9.95 2.96
N VAL A 73 -34.89 8.99 3.12
CA VAL A 73 -33.92 8.64 2.08
C VAL A 73 -34.66 7.87 0.97
N PRO A 74 -34.64 8.37 -0.29
CA PRO A 74 -35.24 7.68 -1.41
C PRO A 74 -34.72 6.24 -1.51
N GLU A 75 -35.59 5.28 -1.83
CA GLU A 75 -35.26 3.85 -1.83
C GLU A 75 -34.05 3.51 -2.71
N ARG A 76 -33.94 4.18 -3.87
CA ARG A 76 -32.78 4.04 -4.75
C ARG A 76 -31.49 4.52 -4.08
N LEU A 77 -31.49 5.73 -3.54
CA LEU A 77 -30.33 6.29 -2.84
C LEU A 77 -29.94 5.42 -1.65
N ARG A 78 -30.93 4.87 -0.95
CA ARG A 78 -30.71 3.92 0.14
C ARG A 78 -29.95 2.68 -0.32
N ARG A 79 -30.33 2.09 -1.46
CA ARG A 79 -29.60 0.96 -2.06
C ARG A 79 -28.18 1.32 -2.48
N GLU A 80 -28.00 2.47 -3.13
CA GLU A 80 -26.68 2.97 -3.55
C GLU A 80 -25.74 3.10 -2.34
N LEU A 81 -26.21 3.76 -1.27
CA LEU A 81 -25.45 3.97 -0.04
C LEU A 81 -25.18 2.67 0.72
N LEU A 82 -26.15 1.74 0.78
CA LEU A 82 -25.93 0.42 1.36
C LEU A 82 -24.86 -0.35 0.61
N GLN A 83 -24.87 -0.31 -0.73
CA GLN A 83 -23.89 -1.01 -1.54
C GLN A 83 -22.50 -0.39 -1.37
N THR A 84 -22.38 0.94 -1.52
CA THR A 84 -21.11 1.66 -1.32
C THR A 84 -20.56 1.46 0.11
N GLY A 85 -21.42 1.55 1.12
CA GLY A 85 -21.04 1.33 2.51
C GLY A 85 -20.56 -0.09 2.76
N SER A 86 -21.29 -1.08 2.23
CA SER A 86 -20.93 -2.50 2.35
C SER A 86 -19.62 -2.81 1.65
N HIS A 87 -19.40 -2.30 0.43
CA HIS A 87 -18.13 -2.42 -0.29
C HIS A 87 -16.95 -1.98 0.58
N LEU A 88 -16.99 -0.74 1.06
CA LEU A 88 -15.90 -0.16 1.85
C LEU A 88 -15.65 -0.92 3.15
N LEU A 89 -16.72 -1.30 3.87
CA LEU A 89 -16.60 -2.01 5.14
C LEU A 89 -16.10 -3.46 4.96
N PHE A 90 -16.60 -4.19 3.96
CA PHE A 90 -16.12 -5.56 3.70
C PHE A 90 -14.68 -5.56 3.20
N ARG A 91 -14.31 -4.58 2.38
CA ARG A 91 -12.92 -4.40 1.94
C ARG A 91 -11.97 -4.18 3.12
N VAL A 92 -12.40 -3.36 4.08
CA VAL A 92 -11.66 -3.17 5.33
C VAL A 92 -11.52 -4.47 6.10
N LEU A 93 -12.60 -5.24 6.24
CA LEU A 93 -12.58 -6.52 6.96
C LEU A 93 -11.67 -7.55 6.30
N GLU A 94 -11.60 -7.56 4.97
CA GLU A 94 -10.69 -8.42 4.20
C GLU A 94 -9.23 -7.98 4.37
N ALA A 95 -8.96 -6.67 4.34
CA ALA A 95 -7.62 -6.11 4.37
C ALA A 95 -7.09 -5.83 5.79
N ILE A 96 -7.80 -6.25 6.84
CA ILE A 96 -7.43 -5.91 8.21
C ILE A 96 -6.20 -6.70 8.68
N ASP A 97 -5.08 -6.01 8.77
CA ASP A 97 -3.87 -6.51 9.43
C ASP A 97 -3.60 -5.69 10.69
N PHE A 98 -4.02 -6.23 11.84
CA PHE A 98 -3.87 -5.56 13.13
C PHE A 98 -2.41 -5.27 13.49
N ALA A 99 -1.47 -6.11 13.08
CA ALA A 99 -0.05 -5.89 13.36
C ALA A 99 0.47 -4.71 12.53
N GLN A 100 0.15 -4.67 11.24
CA GLN A 100 0.51 -3.54 10.37
C GLN A 100 -0.13 -2.23 10.84
N ILE A 101 -1.41 -2.26 11.23
CA ILE A 101 -2.16 -1.12 11.75
C ILE A 101 -1.50 -0.59 13.03
N TYR A 102 -1.23 -1.48 13.99
CA TYR A 102 -0.59 -1.11 15.25
C TYR A 102 0.80 -0.51 15.02
N ASN A 103 1.62 -1.13 14.17
CA ASN A 103 2.95 -0.64 13.87
C ASN A 103 2.90 0.74 13.18
N SER A 104 1.99 0.93 12.23
CA SER A 104 1.79 2.22 11.54
C SER A 104 1.33 3.32 12.51
N ALA A 105 0.40 3.01 13.41
CA ALA A 105 -0.05 3.95 14.44
C ALA A 105 1.06 4.29 15.44
N LYS A 106 1.79 3.27 15.91
CA LYS A 106 2.93 3.45 16.83
C LYS A 106 4.01 4.33 16.20
N GLU A 107 4.33 4.12 14.92
CA GLU A 107 5.31 4.94 14.21
C GLU A 107 4.85 6.40 14.09
N PHE A 108 3.58 6.62 13.71
CA PHE A 108 2.97 7.94 13.63
C PHE A 108 3.06 8.70 14.96
N PHE A 109 2.56 8.10 16.05
CA PHE A 109 2.56 8.74 17.36
C PHE A 109 3.97 8.87 17.95
N GLY A 110 4.87 7.93 17.64
CA GLY A 110 6.28 8.03 17.98
C GLY A 110 6.91 9.30 17.41
N LYS A 111 6.77 9.55 16.11
CA LYS A 111 7.29 10.76 15.45
C LYS A 111 6.59 12.03 15.96
N LEU A 112 5.29 11.97 16.18
CA LEU A 112 4.53 13.11 16.71
C LEU A 112 5.00 13.49 18.13
N SER A 113 5.28 12.52 18.98
CA SER A 113 5.73 12.74 20.37
C SER A 113 7.09 13.45 20.48
N VAL A 114 7.96 13.29 19.48
CA VAL A 114 9.26 13.98 19.41
C VAL A 114 9.18 15.30 18.64
N GLY A 115 7.98 15.74 18.25
CA GLY A 115 7.74 16.98 17.52
C GLY A 115 8.01 16.90 16.01
N ASP A 116 8.28 15.71 15.47
CA ASP A 116 8.49 15.49 14.04
C ASP A 116 7.16 15.33 13.30
N ILE A 117 6.50 16.46 13.05
CA ILE A 117 5.19 16.52 12.38
C ILE A 117 5.29 16.01 10.94
N ASN A 118 6.32 16.40 10.19
CA ASN A 118 6.50 15.98 8.79
C ASN A 118 6.78 14.47 8.70
N GLY A 119 7.63 13.96 9.58
CA GLY A 119 7.87 12.54 9.69
C GLY A 119 6.62 11.77 10.07
N ALA A 120 5.80 12.27 11.01
CA ALA A 120 4.52 11.65 11.36
C ALA A 120 3.57 11.64 10.15
N LEU A 121 3.35 12.77 9.48
CA LEU A 121 2.46 12.82 8.32
C LEU A 121 2.92 11.88 7.19
N SER A 122 4.23 11.73 6.97
CA SER A 122 4.76 10.80 5.96
C SER A 122 4.48 9.31 6.24
N THR A 123 4.12 8.93 7.48
CA THR A 123 3.75 7.53 7.79
C THR A 123 2.30 7.22 7.43
N VAL A 124 1.45 8.24 7.33
CA VAL A 124 0.00 8.10 7.12
C VAL A 124 -0.46 8.62 5.76
N LEU A 125 0.27 9.57 5.18
CA LEU A 125 0.01 10.15 3.87
C LEU A 125 1.02 9.66 2.85
N ARG A 126 0.58 9.53 1.60
CA ARG A 126 1.50 9.30 0.49
C ARG A 126 2.22 10.58 0.09
N THR A 127 3.49 10.48 -0.27
CA THR A 127 4.23 11.61 -0.83
C THR A 127 3.76 11.92 -2.26
N PRO A 128 4.00 13.13 -2.80
CA PRO A 128 3.66 13.46 -4.17
C PRO A 128 4.23 12.48 -5.21
N GLU A 129 5.45 11.98 -4.99
CA GLU A 129 6.10 10.99 -5.86
C GLU A 129 5.37 9.63 -5.79
N GLU A 130 4.98 9.19 -4.58
CA GLU A 130 4.17 7.98 -4.38
C GLU A 130 2.77 8.12 -5.03
N ILE A 131 2.18 9.32 -4.97
CA ILE A 131 0.89 9.64 -5.60
C ILE A 131 1.01 9.54 -7.12
N LEU A 132 2.00 10.20 -7.73
CA LEU A 132 2.24 10.17 -9.18
C LEU A 132 2.50 8.73 -9.66
N SER A 133 3.30 7.97 -8.91
CA SER A 133 3.56 6.56 -9.18
C SER A 133 2.27 5.72 -9.10
N SER A 134 1.39 5.99 -8.12
CA SER A 134 0.10 5.28 -7.99
C SER A 134 -0.88 5.57 -9.14
N MET A 135 -0.65 6.66 -9.89
CA MET A 135 -1.41 7.04 -11.08
C MET A 135 -0.74 6.55 -12.38
N GLY A 136 0.35 5.78 -12.31
CA GLY A 136 1.06 5.27 -13.47
C GLY A 136 1.99 6.28 -14.15
N ILE A 137 2.24 7.42 -13.51
CA ILE A 137 3.19 8.44 -13.98
C ILE A 137 4.54 8.13 -13.33
N SER A 138 5.46 7.56 -14.11
CA SER A 138 6.81 7.27 -13.63
C SER A 138 7.58 8.59 -13.48
N VAL A 139 7.72 9.05 -12.24
CA VAL A 139 8.67 10.12 -11.91
C VAL A 139 10.01 9.42 -11.73
N ALA A 140 11.01 9.78 -12.52
CA ALA A 140 12.36 9.24 -12.35
C ALA A 140 12.79 9.44 -10.88
N SER A 141 12.82 8.34 -10.13
CA SER A 141 13.21 8.34 -8.73
C SER A 141 14.65 8.83 -8.66
N SER A 142 14.87 9.97 -7.99
CA SER A 142 16.21 10.31 -7.51
C SER A 142 16.69 9.13 -6.65
N PRO A 143 17.90 8.58 -6.89
CA PRO A 143 18.38 7.44 -6.14
C PRO A 143 18.33 7.78 -4.64
N ALA A 144 17.82 6.84 -3.85
CA ALA A 144 17.78 6.95 -2.40
C ALA A 144 19.16 7.39 -1.87
N PRO A 145 19.24 8.23 -0.81
CA PRO A 145 20.51 8.51 -0.18
C PRO A 145 21.11 7.18 0.27
N VAL A 146 22.22 6.80 -0.35
CA VAL A 146 23.01 5.66 0.08
C VAL A 146 23.52 6.01 1.46
N ILE A 147 22.95 5.39 2.50
CA ILE A 147 23.58 5.35 3.80
C ILE A 147 24.84 4.51 3.61
N THR A 148 25.97 5.18 3.42
CA THR A 148 27.28 4.52 3.47
C THR A 148 27.43 3.99 4.89
N ALA A 149 27.32 2.68 5.06
CA ALA A 149 27.73 2.04 6.30
C ALA A 149 29.19 2.45 6.59
N PRO A 150 29.57 2.77 7.84
CA PRO A 150 30.96 3.04 8.15
C PRO A 150 31.81 1.84 7.75
N SER A 151 32.76 2.04 6.83
CA SER A 151 33.78 1.04 6.52
C SER A 151 34.59 0.79 7.79
N TYR A 152 34.34 -0.34 8.46
CA TYR A 152 35.36 -0.92 9.30
C TYR A 152 36.49 -1.37 8.39
N VAL A 153 37.63 -0.70 8.49
CA VAL A 153 38.88 -1.15 7.88
C VAL A 153 39.24 -2.46 8.57
N ILE A 154 38.90 -3.58 7.94
CA ILE A 154 39.52 -4.86 8.27
C ILE A 154 40.90 -4.81 7.64
N THR A 155 41.91 -4.43 8.43
CA THR A 155 43.30 -4.61 8.01
C THR A 155 43.53 -6.10 7.76
N PRO A 156 44.00 -6.49 6.55
CA PRO A 156 44.36 -7.88 6.30
C PRO A 156 45.50 -8.31 7.24
N PRO A 157 45.55 -9.59 7.67
CA PRO A 157 46.69 -10.13 8.41
C PRO A 157 47.98 -9.95 7.58
N PRO A 158 49.15 -9.74 8.23
CA PRO A 158 50.41 -9.58 7.51
C PRO A 158 50.72 -10.82 6.65
N GLU A 159 50.99 -10.55 5.38
CA GLU A 159 51.42 -11.51 4.37
C GLU A 159 52.80 -12.07 4.76
N VAL A 160 52.89 -13.38 5.01
CA VAL A 160 54.16 -14.07 5.23
C VAL A 160 54.90 -14.12 3.90
N SER A 161 55.99 -13.36 3.78
CA SER A 161 56.87 -13.36 2.61
C SER A 161 57.37 -14.78 2.29
N THR A 162 57.09 -15.25 1.09
CA THR A 162 57.79 -16.38 0.48
C THR A 162 59.21 -15.96 0.09
N PRO A 163 60.25 -16.77 0.41
CA PRO A 163 61.58 -16.56 -0.13
C PRO A 163 61.67 -17.01 -1.60
N PRO A 164 62.54 -16.40 -2.42
CA PRO A 164 62.66 -16.68 -3.86
C PRO A 164 63.38 -18.00 -4.14
N GLU A 165 63.00 -18.66 -5.24
CA GLU A 165 63.70 -19.82 -5.80
C GLU A 165 65.17 -19.50 -6.09
N THR A 166 66.08 -20.40 -5.68
CA THR A 166 67.47 -20.44 -6.14
C THR A 166 67.87 -21.88 -6.41
N THR A 167 67.99 -22.18 -7.71
CA THR A 167 69.06 -22.92 -8.38
C THR A 167 69.57 -24.25 -7.78
N SER A 168 69.34 -25.31 -8.56
CA SER A 168 70.14 -26.53 -8.69
C SER A 168 71.65 -26.37 -8.39
N SER A 169 72.17 -27.09 -7.40
CA SER A 169 73.47 -27.80 -7.48
C SER A 169 73.78 -28.66 -6.23
N GLU A 170 74.23 -29.89 -6.51
CA GLU A 170 75.21 -30.69 -5.76
C GLU A 170 74.77 -31.46 -4.48
N ILE A 171 74.54 -32.77 -4.67
CA ILE A 171 74.55 -33.80 -3.62
C ILE A 171 76.02 -34.21 -3.38
N PRO A 172 76.59 -34.06 -2.17
CA PRO A 172 77.84 -34.72 -1.82
C PRO A 172 77.61 -36.23 -1.54
N PRO A 173 78.58 -37.10 -1.86
CA PRO A 173 78.39 -38.55 -1.86
C PRO A 173 78.30 -39.13 -0.44
N LEU A 174 77.49 -40.19 -0.30
CA LEU A 174 77.33 -40.99 0.91
C LEU A 174 78.60 -41.84 1.16
N PRO A 175 79.12 -41.93 2.39
CA PRO A 175 80.24 -42.83 2.70
C PRO A 175 79.80 -44.31 2.67
N SER A 176 80.59 -45.16 2.02
CA SER A 176 80.38 -46.62 1.95
C SER A 176 80.42 -47.28 3.34
N PRO A 177 79.58 -48.30 3.60
CA PRO A 177 79.75 -49.18 4.75
C PRO A 177 80.90 -50.17 4.53
N ALA A 178 81.65 -50.43 5.60
CA ALA A 178 82.62 -51.52 5.72
C ALA A 178 81.93 -52.85 6.00
#